data_AF-A0AAV8UKN5-F1
#
_entry.id   AF-A0AAV8UKN5-F1
#
_cell.length_a   1.000
_cell.length_b   1.000
_cell.length_c   1.000
_cell.angle_alpha   90.00
_cell.angle_beta   90.00
_cell.angle_gamma   90.00
#
_symmetry.space_group_name_H-M   'P 1'
#
loop_
_entity.id
_entity.type
_entity.pdbx_description
1 polymer ?
#
loop_
_entity_poly.entity_id
_entity_poly.type
_entity_poly.pdbx_seq_one_letter_code
_entity_poly.pdbx_strand_id
1 'polypeptide(L)'
;MDEKGKSGMERRIEELKLRLNQARNLNTKEVEAEVKRSGIDVKAISKKKRTEARRKDKAERKALKESGAVFVERRVLSESAGVLEEREERKGKKRAAPEGEVIFGEDNLRQAFEKRLESVPEYSAPKVVTNGSSDDLAYGQAPSIPTENVDKMVQELEATTQRREKFSRRRAFLEDEIDVDFINERNRKFNNKISRAFDKYTADVKQSLERGTSLP
;
A
#
# COMPACT_ATOMS: atom_id res chain seq x y z
N MET A 1 35.31 18.86 4.00
CA MET A 1 35.20 17.90 2.89
C MET A 1 35.05 18.71 1.60
N ASP A 2 36.20 19.03 1.02
CA ASP A 2 36.51 19.35 -0.38
C ASP A 2 35.64 20.34 -1.19
N GLU A 3 35.85 21.65 -0.95
CA GLU A 3 35.46 22.72 -1.89
C GLU A 3 36.46 22.89 -3.07
N LYS A 4 37.56 22.12 -3.10
CA LYS A 4 38.70 22.37 -4.00
C LYS A 4 38.52 21.93 -5.45
N GLY A 5 37.38 21.38 -5.84
CA GLY A 5 37.14 20.83 -7.20
C GLY A 5 36.03 21.48 -8.03
N LYS A 6 35.23 22.41 -7.47
CA LYS A 6 34.08 23.00 -8.18
C LYS A 6 34.43 24.32 -8.86
N SER A 7 34.07 24.45 -10.14
CA SER A 7 34.21 25.69 -10.91
C SER A 7 33.46 26.84 -10.23
N GLY A 8 33.93 28.09 -10.38
CA GLY A 8 33.27 29.27 -9.81
C GLY A 8 31.79 29.41 -10.23
N MET A 9 31.45 28.92 -11.43
CA MET A 9 30.07 28.85 -11.91
C MET A 9 29.24 27.81 -11.13
N GLU A 10 29.80 26.64 -10.85
CA GLU A 10 29.12 25.57 -10.12
C GLU A 10 28.81 25.97 -8.68
N ARG A 11 29.74 26.66 -8.01
CA ARG A 11 29.51 27.21 -6.67
C ARG A 11 28.36 28.21 -6.66
N ARG A 12 28.29 29.09 -7.67
CA ARG A 12 27.19 30.06 -7.82
C ARG A 12 25.85 29.37 -8.09
N ILE A 13 25.84 28.29 -8.88
CA ILE A 13 24.63 27.49 -9.11
C ILE A 13 24.17 26.79 -7.83
N GLU A 14 25.09 26.24 -7.04
CA GLU A 14 24.78 25.61 -5.76
C GLU A 14 24.22 26.61 -4.74
N GLU A 15 24.80 27.80 -4.67
CA GLU A 15 24.30 28.90 -3.84
C GLU A 15 22.89 29.32 -4.26
N LEU A 16 22.63 29.45 -5.57
CA LEU A 16 21.29 29.76 -6.08
C LEU A 16 20.29 28.64 -5.77
N LYS A 17 20.68 27.37 -5.93
CA LYS A 17 19.84 26.21 -5.55
C LYS A 17 19.54 26.21 -4.05
N LEU A 18 20.53 26.54 -3.22
CA LEU A 18 20.37 26.64 -1.77
C LEU A 18 19.38 27.76 -1.42
N ARG A 19 19.55 28.96 -2.00
CA ARG A 19 18.62 30.09 -1.81
C ARG A 19 17.21 29.77 -2.28
N LEU A 20 17.07 29.09 -3.41
CA LEU A 20 15.78 28.69 -3.96
C LEU A 20 15.09 27.64 -3.06
N ASN A 21 15.85 26.70 -2.51
CA ASN A 21 15.35 25.74 -1.53
C ASN A 21 14.96 26.43 -0.21
N GLN A 22 15.75 27.41 0.25
CA GLN A 22 15.41 28.21 1.43
C GLN A 22 14.09 28.98 1.21
N ALA A 23 13.93 29.64 0.05
CA ALA A 23 12.69 30.34 -0.28
C ALA A 23 11.48 29.39 -0.35
N ARG A 24 11.63 28.21 -0.96
CA ARG A 24 10.58 27.17 -0.95
C ARG A 24 10.22 26.73 0.47
N ASN A 25 11.21 26.53 1.33
CA ASN A 25 11.01 26.12 2.72
C ASN A 25 10.33 27.21 3.56
N LEU A 26 10.63 28.48 3.30
CA LEU A 26 9.98 29.60 3.97
C LEU A 26 8.52 29.75 3.51
N ASN A 27 8.27 29.68 2.20
CA ASN A 27 6.91 29.77 1.66
C ASN A 27 6.02 28.62 2.17
N THR A 28 6.54 27.39 2.21
CA THR A 28 5.79 26.24 2.76
C THR A 28 5.49 26.41 4.23
N LYS A 29 6.44 26.89 5.04
CA LYS A 29 6.22 27.21 6.45
C LYS A 29 5.16 28.30 6.66
N GLU A 30 5.18 29.35 5.83
CA GLU A 30 4.19 30.44 5.90
C GLU A 30 2.78 29.92 5.57
N VAL A 31 2.64 29.12 4.51
CA VAL A 31 1.36 28.49 4.13
C VAL A 31 0.84 27.57 5.23
N GLU A 32 1.71 26.77 5.86
CA GLU A 32 1.32 25.95 7.01
C GLU A 32 0.87 26.79 8.21
N ALA A 33 1.52 27.94 8.46
CA ALA A 33 1.15 28.86 9.52
C ALA A 33 -0.20 29.54 9.22
N GLU A 34 -0.48 29.92 7.97
CA GLU A 34 -1.78 30.44 7.53
C GLU A 34 -2.90 29.39 7.68
N VAL A 35 -2.64 28.13 7.30
CA VAL A 35 -3.60 27.03 7.51
C VAL A 35 -3.88 26.82 9.00
N LYS A 36 -2.88 26.93 9.87
CA LYS A 36 -3.06 26.86 11.33
C LYS A 36 -3.84 28.07 11.86
N ARG A 37 -3.55 29.29 11.40
CA ARG A 37 -4.26 30.53 11.80
C ARG A 37 -5.72 30.54 11.37
N SER A 38 -6.02 30.00 10.19
CA SER A 38 -7.39 29.87 9.69
C SER A 38 -8.21 28.79 10.41
N GLY A 39 -7.58 27.92 11.22
CA GLY A 39 -8.26 26.85 11.95
C GLY A 39 -8.84 25.76 11.03
N ILE A 40 -8.42 25.75 9.76
CA ILE A 40 -8.92 24.85 8.74
C ILE A 40 -8.16 23.52 8.84
N ASP A 41 -8.80 22.49 9.38
CA ASP A 41 -8.23 21.14 9.32
C ASP A 41 -8.38 20.56 7.90
N VAL A 42 -7.33 20.73 7.10
CA VAL A 42 -7.22 20.21 5.73
C VAL A 42 -7.43 18.69 5.68
N LYS A 43 -7.01 17.93 6.72
CA LYS A 43 -7.25 16.49 6.80
C LYS A 43 -8.72 16.20 7.04
N ALA A 44 -9.40 16.95 7.92
CA ALA A 44 -10.85 16.83 8.11
C ALA A 44 -11.63 17.18 6.83
N ILE A 45 -11.24 18.23 6.10
CA ILE A 45 -11.87 18.61 4.82
C ILE A 45 -11.67 17.52 3.76
N SER A 46 -10.45 17.01 3.64
CA SER A 46 -10.14 15.89 2.73
C SER A 46 -10.96 14.64 3.10
N LYS A 47 -11.06 14.32 4.39
CA LYS A 47 -11.88 13.21 4.91
C LYS A 47 -13.36 13.41 4.58
N LYS A 48 -13.91 14.62 4.79
CA LYS A 48 -15.29 14.99 4.44
C LYS A 48 -15.56 14.82 2.95
N LYS A 49 -14.72 15.40 2.09
CA LYS A 49 -14.81 15.24 0.62
C LYS A 49 -14.79 13.77 0.20
N ARG A 50 -13.92 12.95 0.81
CA ARG A 50 -13.82 11.51 0.51
C ARG A 50 -15.06 10.74 0.96
N THR A 51 -15.63 11.09 2.12
CA THR A 51 -16.89 10.49 2.61
C THR A 51 -18.10 10.88 1.76
N GLU A 52 -18.18 12.13 1.32
CA GLU A 52 -19.24 12.61 0.43
C GLU A 52 -19.14 11.95 -0.95
N ALA A 53 -17.94 11.85 -1.53
CA ALA A 53 -17.72 11.13 -2.78
C ALA A 53 -18.17 9.66 -2.70
N ARG A 54 -17.83 8.96 -1.60
CA ARG A 54 -18.31 7.58 -1.35
C ARG A 54 -19.82 7.49 -1.22
N ARG A 55 -20.47 8.46 -0.57
CA ARG A 55 -21.93 8.53 -0.45
C ARG A 55 -22.60 8.75 -1.80
N LYS A 56 -22.06 9.66 -2.62
CA LYS A 56 -22.54 9.90 -3.99
C LYS A 56 -22.40 8.66 -4.87
N ASP A 57 -21.22 8.03 -4.92
CA ASP A 57 -21.00 6.79 -5.68
C ASP A 57 -21.96 5.67 -5.22
N LYS A 58 -22.22 5.54 -3.91
CA LYS A 58 -23.19 4.57 -3.38
C LYS A 58 -24.63 4.90 -3.78
N ALA A 59 -25.02 6.17 -3.76
CA ALA A 59 -26.35 6.62 -4.17
C ALA A 59 -26.57 6.40 -5.68
N GLU A 60 -25.58 6.71 -6.51
CA GLU A 60 -25.61 6.45 -7.97
C GLU A 60 -25.70 4.96 -8.27
N ARG A 61 -24.91 4.11 -7.59
CA ARG A 61 -25.03 2.65 -7.72
C ARG A 61 -26.42 2.14 -7.38
N LYS A 62 -27.05 2.71 -6.35
CA LYS A 62 -28.41 2.32 -5.93
C LYS A 62 -29.43 2.75 -6.98
N ALA A 63 -29.37 4.01 -7.44
CA ALA A 63 -30.23 4.53 -8.50
C ALA A 63 -30.10 3.74 -9.82
N LEU A 64 -28.87 3.33 -10.20
CA LEU A 64 -28.67 2.51 -11.40
C LEU A 64 -29.22 1.09 -11.26
N LYS A 65 -29.10 0.49 -10.07
CA LYS A 65 -29.71 -0.82 -9.78
C LYS A 65 -31.23 -0.75 -9.86
N GLU A 66 -31.82 0.34 -9.38
CA GLU A 66 -33.27 0.58 -9.47
C GLU A 66 -33.73 0.85 -10.91
N SER A 67 -32.88 1.48 -11.73
CA SER A 67 -33.17 1.75 -13.15
C SER A 67 -32.82 0.59 -14.10
N GLY A 68 -32.33 -0.54 -13.58
CA GLY A 68 -31.93 -1.71 -14.39
C GLY A 68 -30.68 -1.51 -15.26
N ALA A 69 -29.91 -0.44 -15.07
CA ALA A 69 -28.73 -0.12 -15.88
C ALA A 69 -27.43 -0.61 -15.21
N VAL A 70 -26.47 -1.09 -16.01
CA VAL A 70 -25.18 -1.59 -15.52
C VAL A 70 -24.27 -0.42 -15.13
N PHE A 71 -23.82 -0.41 -13.86
CA PHE A 71 -23.05 0.70 -13.28
C PHE A 71 -21.75 1.05 -13.99
N VAL A 72 -21.12 0.05 -14.60
CA VAL A 72 -19.82 0.22 -15.27
C VAL A 72 -19.97 1.01 -16.57
N GLU A 73 -20.99 0.72 -17.38
CA GLU A 73 -21.21 1.37 -18.68
C GLU A 73 -21.51 2.86 -18.53
N ARG A 74 -22.42 3.23 -17.62
CA ARG A 74 -22.79 4.64 -17.41
C ARG A 74 -21.64 5.48 -16.85
N ARG A 75 -20.81 4.91 -15.98
CA ARG A 75 -19.64 5.59 -15.42
C ARG A 75 -18.61 5.90 -16.51
N VAL A 76 -18.30 4.91 -17.35
CA VAL A 76 -17.39 5.08 -18.49
C VAL A 76 -17.93 6.10 -19.49
N LEU A 77 -19.26 6.16 -19.69
CA LEU A 77 -19.90 7.13 -20.58
C LEU A 77 -19.90 8.58 -20.04
N SER A 78 -19.82 8.75 -18.72
CA SER A 78 -19.94 10.05 -18.04
C SER A 78 -18.60 10.67 -17.61
N GLU A 79 -17.53 9.87 -17.48
CA GLU A 79 -16.20 10.36 -17.10
C GLU A 79 -15.51 10.98 -18.34
N SER A 80 -14.94 12.18 -18.18
CA SER A 80 -14.19 12.83 -19.26
C SER A 80 -12.82 12.17 -19.48
N ALA A 81 -12.30 12.23 -20.71
CA ALA A 81 -11.04 11.59 -21.09
C ALA A 81 -9.86 11.95 -20.15
N GLY A 82 -9.78 13.22 -19.71
CA GLY A 82 -8.72 13.66 -18.78
C GLY A 82 -8.80 13.03 -17.38
N VAL A 83 -9.99 12.69 -16.89
CA VAL A 83 -10.15 12.01 -15.59
C VAL A 83 -9.73 10.53 -15.70
N LEU A 84 -9.97 9.91 -16.85
CA LEU A 84 -9.52 8.55 -17.14
C LEU A 84 -7.99 8.49 -17.23
N GLU A 85 -7.38 9.43 -17.94
CA GLU A 85 -5.92 9.51 -18.10
C GLU A 85 -5.21 9.73 -16.74
N GLU A 86 -5.69 10.67 -15.92
CA GLU A 86 -5.14 10.89 -14.57
C GLU A 86 -5.28 9.64 -13.68
N ARG A 87 -6.36 8.88 -13.86
CA ARG A 87 -6.59 7.63 -13.13
C ARG A 87 -5.64 6.53 -13.57
N GLU A 88 -5.37 6.40 -14.87
CA GLU A 88 -4.39 5.46 -15.41
C GLU A 88 -2.97 5.83 -14.96
N GLU A 89 -2.59 7.11 -14.99
CA GLU A 89 -1.31 7.55 -14.44
C GLU A 89 -1.16 7.22 -12.94
N ARG A 90 -2.20 7.43 -12.15
CA ARG A 90 -2.21 7.10 -10.71
C ARG A 90 -2.13 5.59 -10.48
N LYS A 91 -2.62 4.76 -11.42
CA LYS A 91 -2.42 3.30 -11.38
C LYS A 91 -0.98 2.94 -11.74
N GLY A 92 -0.39 3.56 -12.77
CA GLY A 92 0.99 3.32 -13.20
C GLY A 92 2.04 3.73 -12.17
N LYS A 93 1.77 4.74 -11.34
CA LYS A 93 2.66 5.18 -10.24
C LYS A 93 2.69 4.22 -9.04
N LYS A 94 1.88 3.16 -9.02
CA LYS A 94 1.92 2.17 -7.93
C LYS A 94 3.16 1.31 -8.10
N ARG A 95 4.00 1.25 -7.07
CA ARG A 95 5.14 0.33 -7.02
C ARG A 95 4.62 -1.10 -7.18
N ALA A 96 5.30 -1.88 -8.04
CA ALA A 96 5.02 -3.30 -8.19
C ALA A 96 5.12 -4.00 -6.82
N ALA A 97 4.24 -4.97 -6.59
CA ALA A 97 4.33 -5.78 -5.38
C ALA A 97 5.67 -6.56 -5.41
N PRO A 98 6.34 -6.74 -4.26
CA PRO A 98 7.54 -7.55 -4.20
C PRO A 98 7.21 -8.98 -4.61
N GLU A 99 8.05 -9.58 -5.47
CA GLU A 99 7.89 -10.94 -5.99
C GLU A 99 9.04 -11.85 -5.51
N GLY A 100 8.78 -13.15 -5.41
CA GLY A 100 9.79 -14.17 -5.09
C GLY A 100 10.43 -14.02 -3.71
N GLU A 101 11.74 -14.23 -3.64
CA GLU A 101 12.53 -14.19 -2.40
C GLU A 101 12.55 -12.81 -1.74
N VAL A 102 12.34 -11.75 -2.53
CA VAL A 102 12.27 -10.37 -2.04
C VAL A 102 11.15 -10.23 -1.00
N ILE A 103 10.07 -11.02 -1.09
CA ILE A 103 8.96 -11.04 -0.12
C ILE A 103 9.45 -11.31 1.32
N PHE A 104 10.49 -12.13 1.47
CA PHE A 104 11.08 -12.49 2.76
C PHE A 104 12.35 -11.72 3.09
N GLY A 105 12.74 -10.76 2.24
CA GLY A 105 13.93 -9.94 2.44
C GLY A 105 13.80 -8.96 3.61
N GLU A 106 14.95 -8.51 4.11
CA GLU A 106 15.07 -7.58 5.23
C GLU A 106 14.28 -6.28 5.00
N ASP A 107 14.23 -5.80 3.76
CA ASP A 107 13.49 -4.59 3.39
C ASP A 107 11.99 -4.72 3.64
N ASN A 108 11.40 -5.89 3.37
CA ASN A 108 9.98 -6.11 3.60
C ASN A 108 9.67 -6.29 5.10
N LEU A 109 10.58 -6.91 5.85
CA LEU A 109 10.50 -6.97 7.30
C LEU A 109 10.54 -5.56 7.91
N ARG A 110 11.47 -4.71 7.43
CA ARG A 110 11.60 -3.32 7.86
C ARG A 110 10.35 -2.50 7.51
N GLN A 111 9.84 -2.60 6.28
CA GLN A 111 8.61 -1.91 5.89
C GLN A 111 7.39 -2.37 6.72
N ALA A 112 7.31 -3.66 7.05
CA ALA A 112 6.24 -4.17 7.91
C ALA A 112 6.37 -3.61 9.34
N PHE A 113 7.59 -3.50 9.85
CA PHE A 113 7.87 -2.88 11.15
C PHE A 113 7.53 -1.38 11.17
N GLU A 114 7.94 -0.61 10.17
CA GLU A 114 7.61 0.81 10.05
C GLU A 114 6.09 1.04 10.01
N LYS A 115 5.34 0.20 9.29
CA LYS A 115 3.86 0.24 9.29
C LYS A 115 3.25 -0.11 10.64
N ARG A 116 3.89 -1.00 11.41
CA ARG A 116 3.44 -1.34 12.78
C ARG A 116 3.64 -0.14 13.70
N LEU A 117 4.79 0.53 13.61
CA LEU A 117 5.08 1.74 14.39
C LEU A 117 4.06 2.86 14.20
N GLU A 118 3.53 3.04 12.98
CA GLU A 118 2.49 4.05 12.72
C GLU A 118 1.22 3.83 13.55
N SER A 119 0.92 2.58 13.92
CA SER A 119 -0.26 2.23 14.72
C SER A 119 -0.02 2.26 16.23
N VAL A 120 1.24 2.32 16.67
CA VAL A 120 1.58 2.34 18.10
C VAL A 120 1.58 3.80 18.57
N PRO A 121 0.84 4.15 19.64
CA PRO A 121 0.87 5.51 20.19
C PRO A 121 2.28 5.86 20.67
N GLU A 122 2.70 7.13 20.50
CA GLU A 122 3.97 7.62 21.02
C GLU A 122 4.01 7.46 22.55
N TYR A 123 4.89 6.57 23.01
CA TYR A 123 5.14 6.38 24.42
C TYR A 123 6.13 7.45 24.89
N SER A 124 5.66 8.43 25.65
CA SER A 124 6.56 9.32 26.39
C SER A 124 7.10 8.56 27.59
N ALA A 125 8.19 7.81 27.40
CA ALA A 125 8.88 7.21 28.52
C ALA A 125 9.27 8.32 29.53
N PRO A 126 9.07 8.14 30.85
CA PRO A 126 9.75 8.98 31.80
C PRO A 126 11.25 8.89 31.47
N LYS A 127 11.93 10.02 31.33
CA LYS A 127 13.37 10.06 31.10
C LYS A 127 14.04 9.40 32.32
N VAL A 128 14.27 8.09 32.24
CA VAL A 128 15.14 7.41 33.17
C VAL A 128 16.53 7.96 32.87
N VAL A 129 17.08 8.73 33.81
CA VAL A 129 18.43 9.27 33.72
C VAL A 129 19.39 8.09 33.82
N THR A 130 19.69 7.46 32.68
CA THR A 130 20.73 6.45 32.60
C THR A 130 22.06 7.21 32.51
N ASN A 131 22.78 7.29 33.62
CA ASN A 131 24.11 7.86 33.68
C ASN A 131 25.12 6.96 32.95
N GLY A 132 25.04 6.86 31.61
CA GLY A 132 26.08 6.32 30.71
C GLY A 132 26.55 4.87 30.91
N SER A 133 26.21 4.22 32.00
CA SER A 133 26.53 2.83 32.34
C SER A 133 25.22 2.06 32.22
N SER A 134 25.09 1.30 31.13
CA SER A 134 24.14 0.19 31.14
C SER A 134 24.67 -0.81 32.15
N ASP A 135 23.97 -0.96 33.27
CA ASP A 135 24.25 -2.03 34.20
C ASP A 135 23.81 -3.34 33.52
N ASP A 136 24.75 -4.09 32.96
CA ASP A 136 24.48 -5.35 32.25
C ASP A 136 23.78 -6.39 33.16
N LEU A 137 23.88 -6.22 34.48
CA LEU A 137 23.18 -7.04 35.49
C LEU A 137 21.75 -6.59 35.79
N ALA A 138 21.33 -5.41 35.34
CA ALA A 138 19.96 -4.92 35.50
C ALA A 138 18.97 -5.59 34.52
N TYR A 139 19.46 -6.41 33.59
CA TYR A 139 18.62 -7.22 32.71
C TYR A 139 17.74 -8.19 33.53
N GLY A 140 16.43 -7.97 33.50
CA GLY A 140 15.45 -8.76 34.26
C GLY A 140 14.85 -8.03 35.48
N GLN A 141 15.41 -6.88 35.90
CA GLN A 141 14.78 -5.99 36.89
C GLN A 141 13.85 -4.98 36.22
N ALA A 142 12.99 -5.44 35.31
CA ALA A 142 12.05 -4.56 34.64
C ALA A 142 11.02 -4.02 35.65
N PRO A 143 10.69 -2.71 35.63
CA PRO A 143 9.61 -2.18 36.44
C PRO A 143 8.28 -2.86 36.06
N SER A 144 7.37 -2.97 37.02
CA SER A 144 6.03 -3.52 36.78
C SER A 144 5.36 -2.75 35.64
N ILE A 145 5.12 -3.45 34.53
CA ILE A 145 4.45 -2.88 33.36
C ILE A 145 2.97 -2.72 33.71
N PRO A 146 2.35 -1.54 33.44
CA PRO A 146 0.92 -1.37 33.68
C PRO A 146 0.12 -2.32 32.78
N THR A 147 -0.94 -2.91 33.34
CA THR A 147 -1.80 -3.90 32.65
C THR A 147 -2.38 -3.35 31.35
N GLU A 148 -2.70 -2.06 31.29
CA GLU A 148 -3.20 -1.40 30.08
C GLU A 148 -2.25 -1.51 28.87
N ASN A 149 -0.94 -1.48 29.12
CA ASN A 149 0.06 -1.61 28.05
C ASN A 149 0.16 -3.06 27.56
N VAL A 150 -0.03 -4.02 28.47
CA VAL A 150 -0.12 -5.44 28.12
C VAL A 150 -1.37 -5.70 27.28
N ASP A 151 -2.52 -5.15 27.67
CA ASP A 151 -3.78 -5.29 26.91
C ASP A 151 -3.67 -4.71 25.49
N LYS A 152 -3.03 -3.54 25.33
CA LYS A 152 -2.76 -2.95 24.01
C LYS A 152 -1.87 -3.85 23.15
N MET A 153 -0.85 -4.46 23.75
CA MET A 153 0.02 -5.42 23.05
C MET A 153 -0.77 -6.64 22.58
N VAL A 154 -1.62 -7.21 23.44
CA VAL A 154 -2.46 -8.37 23.11
C VAL A 154 -3.40 -8.04 21.94
N GLN A 155 -4.09 -6.90 21.99
CA GLN A 155 -4.98 -6.45 20.91
C GLN A 155 -4.25 -6.28 19.57
N GLU A 156 -3.02 -5.77 19.59
CA GLU A 156 -2.22 -5.59 18.38
C GLU A 156 -1.76 -6.95 17.79
N LEU A 157 -1.41 -7.92 18.64
CA LEU A 157 -1.08 -9.28 18.21
C LEU A 157 -2.29 -10.01 17.61
N GLU A 158 -3.47 -9.86 18.19
CA GLU A 158 -4.72 -10.39 17.64
C GLU A 158 -5.02 -9.78 16.27
N ALA A 159 -4.93 -8.47 16.13
CA ALA A 159 -5.12 -7.77 14.86
C ALA A 159 -4.10 -8.22 13.80
N THR A 160 -2.85 -8.47 14.20
CA THR A 160 -1.81 -8.99 13.31
C THR A 160 -2.10 -10.42 12.87
N THR A 161 -2.59 -11.27 13.77
CA THR A 161 -3.02 -12.64 13.47
C THR A 161 -4.17 -12.64 12.45
N GLN A 162 -5.21 -11.83 12.68
CA GLN A 162 -6.33 -11.68 11.73
C GLN A 162 -5.88 -11.16 10.36
N ARG A 163 -4.89 -10.26 10.31
CA ARG A 163 -4.31 -9.77 9.05
C ARG A 163 -3.57 -10.89 8.31
N ARG A 164 -2.81 -11.73 9.03
CA ARG A 164 -2.06 -12.86 8.47
C ARG A 164 -2.99 -13.92 7.89
N GLU A 165 -4.09 -14.23 8.57
CA GLU A 165 -5.12 -15.15 8.06
C GLU A 165 -5.72 -14.67 6.72
N LYS A 166 -5.93 -13.36 6.59
CA LYS A 166 -6.49 -12.71 5.39
C LYS A 166 -5.44 -12.44 4.30
N PHE A 167 -4.17 -12.77 4.53
CA PHE A 167 -3.08 -12.51 3.58
C PHE A 167 -3.26 -13.33 2.30
N SER A 168 -3.61 -14.62 2.44
CA SER A 168 -3.95 -15.48 1.30
C SER A 168 -5.43 -15.33 0.95
N ARG A 169 -5.72 -14.50 -0.05
CA ARG A 169 -7.08 -14.33 -0.55
C ARG A 169 -7.42 -15.48 -1.48
N ARG A 170 -8.45 -16.25 -1.13
CA ARG A 170 -9.05 -17.21 -2.07
C ARG A 170 -9.60 -16.43 -3.26
N ARG A 171 -9.15 -16.77 -4.47
CA ARG A 171 -9.82 -16.31 -5.69
C ARG A 171 -11.13 -17.09 -5.79
N ALA A 172 -12.24 -16.39 -6.01
CA ALA A 172 -13.52 -17.05 -6.27
C ALA A 172 -13.34 -17.91 -7.54
N PHE A 173 -13.71 -19.18 -7.47
CA PHE A 173 -13.77 -20.03 -8.64
C PHE A 173 -15.08 -19.70 -9.35
N LEU A 174 -15.00 -19.22 -10.59
CA LEU A 174 -16.16 -18.98 -11.44
C LEU A 174 -16.37 -20.26 -12.25
N GLU A 175 -17.29 -21.11 -11.80
CA GLU A 175 -17.56 -22.43 -12.41
C GLU A 175 -18.06 -22.30 -13.86
N ASP A 176 -18.76 -21.20 -14.18
CA ASP A 176 -19.38 -21.00 -15.49
C ASP A 176 -18.40 -20.46 -16.56
N GLU A 177 -17.23 -19.96 -16.16
CA GLU A 177 -16.27 -19.33 -17.09
C GLU A 177 -15.04 -20.20 -17.39
N ILE A 178 -14.79 -21.27 -16.60
CA ILE A 178 -13.55 -22.05 -16.66
C ILE A 178 -13.86 -23.52 -16.92
N ASP A 179 -13.32 -24.06 -18.02
CA ASP A 179 -13.36 -25.50 -18.30
C ASP A 179 -12.73 -26.29 -17.14
N VAL A 180 -13.48 -27.26 -16.61
CA VAL A 180 -13.08 -28.04 -15.44
C VAL A 180 -12.13 -29.17 -15.86
N ASP A 181 -10.84 -29.03 -15.52
CA ASP A 181 -9.78 -30.01 -15.84
C ASP A 181 -9.46 -30.98 -14.67
N PHE A 182 -10.26 -30.97 -13.61
CA PHE A 182 -9.99 -31.70 -12.37
C PHE A 182 -11.21 -32.45 -11.82
N ILE A 183 -10.96 -33.58 -11.16
CA ILE A 183 -12.00 -34.39 -10.50
C ILE A 183 -12.11 -34.06 -9.00
N ASN A 184 -11.00 -33.68 -8.35
CA ASN A 184 -10.97 -33.37 -6.92
C ASN A 184 -10.18 -32.08 -6.62
N GLU A 185 -10.36 -31.54 -5.40
CA GLU A 185 -9.71 -30.29 -4.98
C GLU A 185 -8.17 -30.36 -4.97
N ARG A 186 -7.62 -31.55 -4.68
CA ARG A 186 -6.17 -31.77 -4.67
C ARG A 186 -5.60 -31.70 -6.09
N ASN A 187 -6.32 -32.29 -7.04
CA ASN A 187 -6.02 -32.28 -8.46
C ASN A 187 -6.14 -30.87 -9.02
N ARG A 188 -7.19 -30.12 -8.64
CA ARG A 188 -7.31 -28.69 -8.98
C ARG A 188 -6.08 -27.89 -8.57
N LYS A 189 -5.62 -28.05 -7.33
CA LYS A 189 -4.42 -27.36 -6.84
C LYS A 189 -3.16 -27.80 -7.57
N PHE A 190 -3.07 -29.07 -7.93
CA PHE A 190 -1.96 -29.62 -8.69
C PHE A 190 -1.94 -29.07 -10.13
N ASN A 191 -3.05 -29.14 -10.86
CA ASN A 191 -3.21 -28.54 -12.19
C ASN A 191 -2.88 -27.04 -12.17
N ASN A 192 -3.39 -26.29 -11.20
CA ASN A 192 -3.03 -24.87 -11.02
C ASN A 192 -1.54 -24.64 -10.78
N LYS A 193 -0.83 -25.58 -10.14
CA LYS A 193 0.63 -25.48 -9.92
C LYS A 193 1.38 -25.73 -11.23
N ILE A 194 0.95 -26.74 -11.99
CA ILE A 194 1.53 -27.06 -13.31
C ILE A 194 1.29 -25.91 -14.28
N SER A 195 0.06 -25.39 -14.34
CA SER A 195 -0.31 -24.26 -15.20
C SER A 195 0.61 -23.05 -14.99
N ARG A 196 0.86 -22.64 -13.74
CA ARG A 196 1.76 -21.52 -13.43
C ARG A 196 3.20 -21.72 -13.94
N ALA A 197 3.68 -22.96 -13.98
CA ALA A 197 5.06 -23.26 -14.37
C ALA A 197 5.20 -23.51 -15.88
N PHE A 198 4.21 -24.16 -16.49
CA PHE A 198 4.32 -24.73 -17.83
C PHE A 198 3.43 -24.09 -18.89
N ASP A 199 2.36 -23.36 -18.52
CA ASP A 199 1.44 -22.78 -19.52
C ASP A 199 2.15 -21.87 -20.51
N LYS A 200 3.22 -21.19 -20.07
CA LYS A 200 4.06 -20.34 -20.94
C LYS A 200 4.71 -21.15 -22.08
N TYR A 201 5.01 -22.42 -21.85
CA TYR A 201 5.73 -23.29 -22.79
C TYR A 201 4.79 -24.26 -23.52
N THR A 202 3.58 -24.51 -22.99
CA THR A 202 2.61 -25.46 -23.56
C THR A 202 1.41 -24.79 -24.22
N ALA A 203 1.46 -23.47 -24.43
CA ALA A 203 0.38 -22.71 -25.05
C ALA A 203 0.00 -23.25 -26.44
N ASP A 204 0.99 -23.57 -27.27
CA ASP A 204 0.77 -24.08 -28.63
C ASP A 204 0.09 -25.45 -28.61
N VAL A 205 0.52 -26.34 -27.72
CA VAL A 205 -0.08 -27.67 -27.54
C VAL A 205 -1.53 -27.55 -27.09
N LYS A 206 -1.81 -26.65 -26.13
CA LYS A 206 -3.17 -26.39 -25.66
C LYS A 206 -4.07 -25.87 -26.79
N GLN A 207 -3.57 -24.92 -27.58
CA GLN A 207 -4.29 -24.39 -28.73
C GLN A 207 -4.53 -25.44 -29.83
N SER A 208 -3.58 -26.34 -30.08
CA SER A 208 -3.76 -27.47 -31.00
C SER A 208 -4.85 -28.44 -30.54
N LEU A 209 -4.94 -28.72 -29.23
CA LEU A 209 -5.99 -29.56 -28.65
C LEU A 209 -7.38 -28.91 -28.80
N GLU A 210 -7.49 -27.62 -28.51
CA GLU A 210 -8.72 -26.84 -28.70
C GLU A 210 -9.16 -26.76 -30.17
N ARG A 211 -8.21 -26.83 -31.11
CA ARG A 211 -8.45 -26.88 -32.57
C ARG A 211 -8.67 -28.29 -33.12
N GLY A 212 -8.76 -29.32 -32.28
CA GLY A 212 -9.03 -30.69 -32.72
C GLY A 212 -7.81 -31.41 -33.30
N THR A 213 -6.61 -31.15 -32.76
CA THR A 213 -5.34 -31.84 -33.09
C THR A 213 -4.88 -31.68 -34.54
N SER A 214 -5.47 -30.77 -35.31
CA SER A 214 -4.98 -30.46 -36.65
C SER A 214 -3.67 -29.67 -36.52
N LEU A 215 -2.56 -30.30 -36.92
CA LEU A 215 -1.32 -29.59 -37.22
C LEU A 215 -1.59 -28.61 -38.38
N PRO A 216 -1.02 -27.39 -38.38
CA PRO A 216 -0.79 -26.66 -39.63
C PRO A 216 0.19 -27.41 -40.53
#